data_AF-A0A8S1ECZ3-F1
#
_entry.id   AF-A0A8S1ECZ3-F1
#
_cell.length_a   1.000
_cell.length_b   1.000
_cell.length_c   1.000
_cell.angle_alpha   90.00
_cell.angle_beta   90.00
_cell.angle_gamma   90.00
#
_symmetry.space_group_name_H-M   'P 1'
#
loop_
_entity.id
_entity.type
_entity.pdbx_description
1 polymer ?
#
loop_
_entity_poly.entity_id
_entity_poly.type
_entity_poly.pdbx_seq_one_letter_code
_entity_poly.pdbx_strand_id
1 'polypeptide(L)'
;MPPKKPAPAAPSKKADAKKKEKVIEDKTFGLKNKKGAKQQKFIQQVEKQVKFGGNPSNRKLDDAKKAELEKKKKEDTLGLLFKPVATQKIEKGADPKSILCAFFKQGTCGKGDRCKFSHDLTIERKAEKRSLYVDMRDDGNMDDWDEEKLNEVAEKKHGEADLARPNQTDIICRYFLEAVEVSKYGWFWECPNGSKCIYRHALPPGFQLKKDKKKEEKADKISLEDLIEKERAALGVNLTRVTLESFLSWKKRKLTEKAKNAKIEEDKKRQEFKAGRQVGVSTSFSKVKSSAVIVLQVSLSKN
;
A
#
# COMPACT_ATOMS: atom_id res chain seq x y z
N MET A 1 53.60 3.70 75.57
CA MET A 1 52.50 3.51 74.60
C MET A 1 52.89 2.43 73.59
N PRO A 2 52.13 1.32 73.48
CA PRO A 2 52.17 0.46 72.31
C PRO A 2 50.82 0.34 71.55
N PRO A 3 50.86 0.42 70.20
CA PRO A 3 49.85 0.11 69.20
C PRO A 3 48.77 -0.95 69.47
N LYS A 4 47.50 -0.62 69.69
CA LYS A 4 46.40 -1.61 69.68
C LYS A 4 46.04 -2.01 68.24
N LYS A 5 46.19 -3.29 67.89
CA LYS A 5 45.82 -3.89 66.59
C LYS A 5 44.28 -3.94 66.40
N PRO A 6 43.72 -3.59 65.23
CA PRO A 6 42.30 -3.83 64.93
C PRO A 6 42.03 -5.23 64.32
N ALA A 7 40.84 -5.73 64.61
CA ALA A 7 40.27 -7.06 64.31
C ALA A 7 39.89 -7.26 62.82
N PRO A 8 39.72 -8.53 62.34
CA PRO A 8 39.56 -8.84 60.91
C PRO A 8 38.16 -8.52 60.36
N ALA A 9 38.13 -7.97 59.13
CA ALA A 9 36.93 -7.54 58.42
C ALA A 9 36.02 -8.70 57.95
N ALA A 10 34.71 -8.48 58.00
CA ALA A 10 33.66 -9.37 57.51
C ALA A 10 33.75 -9.61 55.99
N PRO A 11 33.54 -10.86 55.49
CA PRO A 11 33.61 -11.15 54.06
C PRO A 11 32.43 -10.55 53.29
N SER A 12 32.71 -9.96 52.12
CA SER A 12 31.76 -9.22 51.29
C SER A 12 30.70 -10.11 50.62
N LYS A 13 29.50 -9.58 50.36
CA LYS A 13 28.38 -10.27 49.65
C LYS A 13 28.79 -10.92 48.32
N LYS A 14 29.78 -10.36 47.63
CA LYS A 14 30.37 -10.93 46.40
C LYS A 14 31.19 -12.20 46.67
N ALA A 15 31.89 -12.27 47.80
CA ALA A 15 32.63 -13.46 48.20
C ALA A 15 31.69 -14.64 48.50
N ASP A 16 30.54 -14.38 49.14
CA ASP A 16 29.57 -15.44 49.45
C ASP A 16 28.77 -15.90 48.22
N ALA A 17 28.48 -15.02 47.27
CA ALA A 17 27.93 -15.41 45.97
C ALA A 17 28.91 -16.32 45.20
N LYS A 18 30.20 -15.96 45.17
CA LYS A 18 31.24 -16.76 44.52
C LYS A 18 31.47 -18.11 45.22
N LYS A 19 31.34 -18.19 46.54
CA LYS A 19 31.34 -19.47 47.28
C LYS A 19 30.15 -20.34 46.91
N LYS A 20 28.95 -19.76 46.79
CA LYS A 20 27.75 -20.51 46.38
C LYS A 20 27.86 -21.03 44.95
N GLU A 21 28.41 -20.24 44.03
CA GLU A 21 28.69 -20.68 42.66
C GLU A 21 29.70 -21.83 42.62
N LYS A 22 30.79 -21.74 43.39
CA LYS A 22 31.73 -22.86 43.55
C LYS A 22 31.08 -24.12 44.10
N VAL A 23 30.20 -24.00 45.09
CA VAL A 23 29.46 -25.15 45.65
C VAL A 23 28.49 -25.74 44.63
N ILE A 24 27.85 -24.91 43.80
CA ILE A 24 27.03 -25.40 42.70
C ILE A 24 27.91 -26.13 41.68
N GLU A 25 29.04 -25.55 41.29
CA GLU A 25 29.96 -26.15 40.33
C GLU A 25 30.49 -27.50 40.79
N ASP A 26 30.85 -27.62 42.07
CA ASP A 26 31.34 -28.85 42.68
C ASP A 26 30.24 -29.92 42.80
N LYS A 27 29.06 -29.57 43.33
CA LYS A 27 27.94 -30.52 43.47
C LYS A 27 27.33 -30.95 42.14
N THR A 28 27.49 -30.15 41.10
CA THR A 28 27.00 -30.48 39.75
C THR A 28 28.14 -30.90 38.81
N PHE A 29 29.37 -31.05 39.32
CA PHE A 29 30.53 -31.51 38.57
C PHE A 29 30.31 -32.95 38.08
N GLY A 30 30.60 -33.22 36.80
CA GLY A 30 30.38 -34.52 36.16
C GLY A 30 28.94 -34.82 35.69
N LEU A 31 27.91 -34.12 36.20
CA LEU A 31 26.53 -34.27 35.72
C LEU A 31 26.16 -33.28 34.59
N LYS A 32 26.92 -32.19 34.43
CA LYS A 32 26.64 -31.14 33.43
C LYS A 32 26.74 -31.59 31.96
N ASN A 33 27.55 -32.62 31.66
CA ASN A 33 27.71 -33.15 30.29
C ASN A 33 26.69 -34.23 29.91
N LYS A 34 25.81 -34.66 30.83
CA LYS A 34 24.73 -35.61 30.51
C LYS A 34 23.43 -34.84 30.26
N LYS A 35 22.97 -34.80 29.01
CA LYS A 35 21.73 -34.11 28.56
C LYS A 35 20.41 -34.78 29.01
N GLY A 36 20.45 -35.67 30.00
CA GLY A 36 19.27 -36.39 30.48
C GLY A 36 18.29 -35.46 31.23
N ALA A 37 17.00 -35.53 30.90
CA ALA A 37 15.96 -34.69 31.51
C ALA A 37 15.88 -34.84 33.05
N LYS A 38 16.16 -36.03 33.59
CA LYS A 38 16.19 -36.27 35.05
C LYS A 38 17.40 -35.59 35.71
N GLN A 39 18.58 -35.65 35.09
CA GLN A 39 19.79 -34.98 35.56
C GLN A 39 19.66 -33.45 35.48
N GLN A 40 19.05 -32.91 34.43
CA GLN A 40 18.80 -31.47 34.32
C GLN A 40 17.86 -30.97 35.42
N LYS A 41 16.79 -31.72 35.75
CA LYS A 41 15.91 -31.39 36.88
C LYS A 41 16.65 -31.43 38.22
N PHE A 42 17.54 -32.39 38.41
CA PHE A 42 18.37 -32.47 39.62
C PHE A 42 19.35 -31.29 39.74
N ILE A 43 20.03 -30.91 38.65
CA ILE A 43 20.92 -29.73 38.60
C ILE A 43 20.14 -28.47 38.98
N GLN A 44 18.94 -28.26 38.42
CA GLN A 44 18.08 -27.12 38.76
C GLN A 44 17.61 -27.14 40.22
N GLN A 45 17.33 -28.32 40.79
CA GLN A 45 16.93 -28.45 42.18
C GLN A 45 18.09 -28.12 43.14
N VAL A 46 19.30 -28.63 42.87
CA VAL A 46 20.50 -28.36 43.66
C VAL A 46 20.88 -26.88 43.58
N GLU A 47 20.80 -26.27 42.38
CA GLU A 47 21.04 -24.84 42.20
C GLU A 47 20.04 -24.00 43.01
N LYS A 48 18.76 -24.35 42.98
CA LYS A 48 17.73 -23.67 43.78
C LYS A 48 17.96 -23.84 45.28
N GLN A 49 18.34 -25.02 45.74
CA GLN A 49 18.61 -25.26 47.15
C GLN A 49 19.80 -24.44 47.67
N VAL A 50 20.89 -24.33 46.90
CA VAL A 50 22.09 -23.58 47.30
C VAL A 50 21.89 -22.06 47.18
N LYS A 51 21.13 -21.59 46.18
CA LYS A 51 20.85 -20.15 46.01
C LYS A 51 19.81 -19.63 47.00
N PHE A 52 18.74 -20.38 47.25
CA PHE A 52 17.57 -19.90 48.02
C PHE A 52 17.45 -20.49 49.43
N GLY A 53 18.12 -21.60 49.75
CA GLY A 53 17.94 -22.34 51.00
C GLY A 53 18.54 -21.72 52.27
N GLY A 54 18.92 -20.42 52.27
CA GLY A 54 19.72 -19.86 53.37
C GLY A 54 19.40 -18.46 53.84
N ASN A 55 18.34 -17.79 53.38
CA ASN A 55 18.03 -16.46 53.92
C ASN A 55 16.51 -16.14 53.99
N PRO A 56 15.91 -16.11 55.19
CA PRO A 56 14.48 -15.80 55.38
C PRO A 56 14.10 -14.35 55.03
N SER A 57 15.08 -13.44 54.87
CA SER A 57 14.83 -12.04 54.47
C SER A 57 14.45 -11.88 53.00
N ASN A 58 14.90 -12.76 52.09
CA ASN A 58 14.53 -12.67 50.67
C ASN A 58 13.09 -13.13 50.41
N ARG A 59 12.58 -14.13 51.15
CA ARG A 59 11.18 -14.59 51.02
C ARG A 59 10.19 -13.48 51.36
N LYS A 60 10.44 -12.68 52.41
CA LYS A 60 9.60 -11.53 52.77
C LYS A 60 9.56 -10.44 51.71
N LEU A 61 10.67 -10.21 50.99
CA LEU A 61 10.71 -9.22 49.89
C LEU A 61 9.96 -9.72 48.65
N ASP A 62 10.01 -11.02 48.37
CA ASP A 62 9.27 -11.63 47.25
C ASP A 62 7.75 -11.71 47.52
N ASP A 63 7.34 -12.01 48.76
CA ASP A 63 5.94 -12.05 49.16
C ASP A 63 5.30 -10.64 49.19
N ALA A 64 6.03 -9.62 49.65
CA ALA A 64 5.58 -8.23 49.59
C ALA A 64 5.41 -7.73 48.15
N LYS A 65 6.35 -8.06 47.25
CA LYS A 65 6.23 -7.74 45.82
C LYS A 65 5.06 -8.45 45.14
N LYS A 66 4.77 -9.70 45.52
CA LYS A 66 3.59 -10.42 45.01
C LYS A 66 2.28 -9.79 45.47
N ALA A 67 2.19 -9.35 46.73
CA ALA A 67 0.99 -8.70 47.26
C ALA A 67 0.72 -7.33 46.63
N GLU A 68 1.77 -6.54 46.37
CA GLU A 68 1.66 -5.25 45.66
C GLU A 68 1.22 -5.45 44.20
N LEU A 69 1.78 -6.46 43.52
CA LEU A 69 1.38 -6.81 42.15
C LEU A 69 -0.07 -7.28 42.07
N GLU A 70 -0.56 -8.05 43.05
CA GLU A 70 -1.96 -8.46 43.16
C GLU A 70 -2.91 -7.27 43.38
N LYS A 71 -2.53 -6.32 44.26
CA LYS A 71 -3.33 -5.10 44.47
C LYS A 71 -3.38 -4.24 43.22
N LYS A 72 -2.23 -4.05 42.55
CA LYS A 72 -2.15 -3.33 41.28
C LYS A 72 -3.00 -3.98 40.19
N LYS A 73 -2.98 -5.32 40.09
CA LYS A 73 -3.85 -6.06 39.16
C LYS A 73 -5.33 -5.85 39.47
N LYS A 74 -5.73 -5.85 40.75
CA LYS A 74 -7.13 -5.62 41.15
C LYS A 74 -7.57 -4.19 40.82
N GLU A 75 -6.72 -3.21 41.06
CA GLU A 75 -6.94 -1.82 40.68
C GLU A 75 -7.04 -1.63 39.16
N ASP A 76 -6.13 -2.25 38.40
CA ASP A 76 -6.16 -2.26 36.93
C ASP A 76 -7.44 -2.94 36.40
N THR A 77 -7.91 -4.01 37.04
CA THR A 77 -9.17 -4.67 36.65
C THR A 77 -10.41 -3.82 36.97
N LEU A 78 -10.40 -3.08 38.08
CA LEU A 78 -11.49 -2.15 38.41
C LEU A 78 -11.48 -0.94 37.48
N GLY A 79 -10.31 -0.41 37.15
CA GLY A 79 -10.16 0.68 36.18
C GLY A 79 -10.61 0.30 34.77
N LEU A 80 -10.50 -0.98 34.38
CA LEU A 80 -11.03 -1.48 33.12
C LEU A 80 -12.56 -1.56 33.09
N LEU A 81 -13.19 -1.81 34.24
CA LEU A 81 -14.66 -1.91 34.35
C LEU A 81 -15.34 -0.54 34.29
N PHE A 82 -14.67 0.53 34.74
CA PHE A 82 -15.20 1.90 34.72
C PHE A 82 -14.77 2.73 33.51
N LYS A 83 -14.18 2.12 32.47
CA LYS A 83 -13.88 2.86 31.22
C LYS A 83 -15.20 3.28 30.55
N PRO A 84 -15.47 4.58 30.39
CA PRO A 84 -16.70 5.03 29.73
C PRO A 84 -16.71 4.52 28.28
N VAL A 85 -17.84 3.95 27.87
CA VAL A 85 -18.05 3.42 26.51
C VAL A 85 -17.86 4.55 25.51
N ALA A 86 -16.73 4.52 24.80
CA ALA A 86 -16.38 5.51 23.80
C ALA A 86 -17.43 5.51 22.68
N THR A 87 -18.07 6.65 22.47
CA THR A 87 -18.97 6.86 21.33
C THR A 87 -18.16 6.75 20.04
N GLN A 88 -18.57 5.85 19.13
CA GLN A 88 -17.91 5.64 17.84
C GLN A 88 -17.96 6.92 17.00
N LYS A 89 -16.83 7.63 16.89
CA LYS A 89 -16.68 8.79 16.01
C LYS A 89 -16.45 8.30 14.59
N ILE A 90 -17.35 8.67 13.68
CA ILE A 90 -17.28 8.34 12.26
C ILE A 90 -16.52 9.47 11.55
N GLU A 91 -15.53 9.14 10.73
CA GLU A 91 -14.84 10.10 9.89
C GLU A 91 -15.77 10.64 8.80
N LYS A 92 -15.61 11.92 8.43
CA LYS A 92 -16.52 12.63 7.52
C LYS A 92 -16.42 12.03 6.11
N GLY A 93 -17.31 11.09 5.79
CA GLY A 93 -17.40 10.45 4.46
C GLY A 93 -17.78 8.97 4.49
N ALA A 94 -17.71 8.29 5.65
CA ALA A 94 -18.14 6.89 5.77
C ALA A 94 -19.64 6.78 6.07
N ASP A 95 -20.36 5.91 5.35
CA ASP A 95 -21.76 5.62 5.59
C ASP A 95 -21.92 4.95 6.97
N PRO A 96 -22.68 5.52 7.92
CA PRO A 96 -22.85 4.97 9.25
C PRO A 96 -23.33 3.51 9.28
N LYS A 97 -24.08 3.08 8.27
CA LYS A 97 -24.62 1.71 8.20
C LYS A 97 -23.59 0.68 7.68
N SER A 98 -22.43 1.13 7.20
CA SER A 98 -21.31 0.23 6.83
C SER A 98 -20.44 -0.19 8.01
N ILE A 99 -20.64 0.39 9.19
CA ILE A 99 -19.82 0.16 10.39
C ILE A 99 -20.66 -0.64 11.40
N LEU A 100 -20.05 -1.65 12.03
CA LEU A 100 -20.70 -2.46 13.07
C LEU A 100 -20.96 -1.62 14.33
N CYS A 101 -22.19 -1.68 14.83
CA CYS A 101 -22.60 -1.01 16.07
C CYS A 101 -21.84 -1.57 17.28
N ALA A 102 -21.07 -0.73 17.98
CA ALA A 102 -20.35 -1.16 19.19
C ALA A 102 -21.28 -1.68 20.29
N PHE A 103 -22.46 -1.07 20.44
CA PHE A 103 -23.46 -1.51 21.42
C PHE A 103 -24.12 -2.83 21.03
N PHE A 104 -24.25 -3.11 19.74
CA PHE A 104 -24.79 -4.39 19.27
C PHE A 104 -23.78 -5.51 19.48
N LYS A 105 -22.49 -5.24 19.20
CA LYS A 105 -21.39 -6.14 19.52
C LYS A 105 -21.31 -6.47 21.03
N GLN A 106 -21.70 -5.52 21.88
CA GLN A 106 -21.77 -5.70 23.33
C GLN A 106 -23.12 -6.24 23.83
N GLY A 107 -24.09 -6.50 22.95
CA GLY A 107 -25.42 -7.00 23.30
C GLY A 107 -26.34 -5.99 24.01
N THR A 108 -25.97 -4.71 24.07
CA THR A 108 -26.68 -3.65 24.80
C THR A 108 -27.44 -2.68 23.89
N CYS A 109 -27.52 -2.96 22.57
CA CYS A 109 -28.19 -2.07 21.63
C CYS A 109 -29.72 -2.24 21.64
N GLY A 110 -30.44 -1.29 22.25
CA GLY A 110 -31.90 -1.24 22.23
C GLY A 110 -32.53 -0.66 20.94
N LYS A 111 -31.73 -0.34 19.91
CA LYS A 111 -32.21 0.37 18.70
C LYS A 111 -32.66 -0.56 17.56
N GLY A 112 -32.35 -1.86 17.65
CA GLY A 112 -32.70 -2.85 16.61
C GLY A 112 -32.31 -2.40 15.20
N ASP A 113 -33.16 -2.65 14.22
CA ASP A 113 -32.90 -2.34 12.79
C ASP A 113 -32.87 -0.84 12.46
N ARG A 114 -33.33 0.00 13.39
CA ARG A 114 -33.27 1.47 13.28
C ARG A 114 -31.96 2.04 13.84
N CYS A 115 -31.02 1.19 14.22
CA CYS A 115 -29.71 1.64 14.66
C CYS A 115 -28.98 2.37 13.52
N LYS A 116 -28.29 3.47 13.87
CA LYS A 116 -27.47 4.24 12.93
C LYS A 116 -26.30 3.41 12.38
N PHE A 117 -25.90 2.37 13.10
CA PHE A 117 -24.82 1.46 12.78
C PHE A 117 -25.39 0.08 12.44
N SER A 118 -24.69 -0.69 11.62
CA SER A 118 -25.14 -2.04 11.25
C SER A 118 -25.13 -3.00 12.43
N HIS A 119 -26.08 -3.94 12.41
CA HIS A 119 -26.17 -5.08 13.32
C HIS A 119 -25.77 -6.39 12.62
N ASP A 120 -25.05 -6.29 11.50
CA ASP A 120 -24.61 -7.45 10.74
C ASP A 120 -23.17 -7.82 11.16
N LEU A 121 -23.06 -8.90 11.93
CA LEU A 121 -21.78 -9.45 12.42
C LEU A 121 -20.82 -9.83 11.29
N THR A 122 -21.30 -10.00 10.05
CA THR A 122 -20.44 -10.31 8.91
C THR A 122 -19.57 -9.13 8.48
N ILE A 123 -19.96 -7.90 8.82
CA ILE A 123 -19.20 -6.67 8.50
C ILE A 123 -17.87 -6.62 9.27
N GLU A 124 -17.81 -7.18 10.49
CA GLU A 124 -16.56 -7.24 11.27
C GLU A 124 -15.58 -8.30 10.77
N ARG A 125 -16.06 -9.38 10.15
CA ARG A 125 -15.16 -10.39 9.52
C ARG A 125 -14.33 -9.83 8.38
N LYS A 126 -14.80 -8.79 7.69
CA LYS A 126 -14.02 -8.12 6.64
C LYS A 126 -12.84 -7.29 7.17
N ALA A 127 -12.73 -7.12 8.49
CA ALA A 127 -11.65 -6.39 9.15
C ALA A 127 -10.70 -7.28 9.97
N GLU A 128 -10.80 -8.61 9.86
CA GLU A 128 -9.81 -9.50 10.46
C GLU A 128 -8.43 -9.18 9.88
N LYS A 129 -7.51 -8.75 10.75
CA LYS A 129 -6.17 -8.31 10.35
C LYS A 129 -5.48 -9.46 9.64
N ARG A 130 -5.27 -9.30 8.34
CA ARG A 130 -4.48 -10.22 7.52
C ARG A 130 -3.17 -10.51 8.23
N SER A 131 -2.85 -11.79 8.38
CA SER A 131 -1.60 -12.25 8.97
C SER A 131 -0.44 -11.54 8.25
N LEU A 132 0.42 -10.89 9.01
CA LEU A 132 1.63 -10.24 8.50
C LEU A 132 2.58 -11.22 7.78
N TYR A 133 2.31 -12.52 7.91
CA TYR A 133 3.07 -13.64 7.33
C TYR A 133 2.36 -14.32 6.15
N VAL A 134 1.17 -13.85 5.74
CA VAL A 134 0.45 -14.37 4.57
C VAL A 134 0.40 -13.26 3.51
N ASP A 135 1.31 -13.34 2.54
CA ASP A 135 1.37 -12.41 1.41
C ASP A 135 0.10 -12.54 0.55
N MET A 136 -0.47 -11.42 0.08
CA MET A 136 -1.58 -11.48 -0.90
C MET A 136 -1.11 -11.82 -2.30
N ARG A 137 0.20 -11.85 -2.57
CA ARG A 137 0.74 -12.25 -3.87
C ARG A 137 0.71 -13.76 -4.11
N ASP A 138 0.61 -14.55 -3.04
CA ASP A 138 0.43 -16.02 -3.11
C ASP A 138 -1.06 -16.42 -3.23
N ASP A 139 -1.98 -15.46 -3.11
CA ASP A 139 -3.40 -15.68 -3.42
C ASP A 139 -3.54 -15.49 -4.94
N GLY A 140 -3.69 -16.62 -5.64
CA GLY A 140 -3.61 -16.77 -7.08
C GLY A 140 -4.10 -15.56 -7.87
N ASN A 141 -3.19 -15.06 -8.71
CA ASN A 141 -3.47 -14.04 -9.70
C ASN A 141 -4.70 -14.44 -10.55
N MET A 142 -5.49 -13.46 -10.98
CA MET A 142 -6.59 -13.69 -11.95
C MET A 142 -6.11 -14.41 -13.22
N ASP A 143 -4.81 -14.34 -13.52
CA ASP A 143 -4.14 -15.04 -14.61
C ASP A 143 -4.02 -16.57 -14.43
N ASP A 144 -4.34 -17.12 -13.25
CA ASP A 144 -4.35 -18.57 -12.97
C ASP A 144 -5.78 -19.16 -13.04
N TRP A 145 -6.69 -18.45 -13.73
CA TRP A 145 -7.99 -18.99 -14.05
C TRP A 145 -7.88 -19.86 -15.29
N ASP A 146 -7.91 -21.17 -15.08
CA ASP A 146 -8.00 -22.14 -16.16
C ASP A 146 -9.21 -21.86 -17.07
N GLU A 147 -9.09 -22.16 -18.36
CA GLU A 147 -10.14 -22.00 -19.38
C GLU A 147 -11.48 -22.61 -18.92
N GLU A 148 -11.42 -23.72 -18.19
CA GLU A 148 -12.58 -24.42 -17.66
C GLU A 148 -13.34 -23.60 -16.59
N LYS A 149 -12.61 -22.91 -15.71
CA LYS A 149 -13.17 -22.05 -14.66
C LYS A 149 -13.74 -20.74 -15.23
N LEU A 150 -13.11 -20.21 -16.28
CA LEU A 150 -13.64 -19.09 -17.06
C LEU A 150 -14.94 -19.46 -17.76
N ASN A 151 -14.99 -20.66 -18.36
CA ASN A 151 -16.17 -21.15 -19.06
C ASN A 151 -17.32 -21.44 -18.08
N GLU A 152 -17.04 -22.00 -16.90
CA GLU A 152 -18.05 -22.22 -15.84
C GLU A 152 -18.69 -20.91 -15.37
N VAL A 153 -17.90 -19.86 -15.15
CA VAL A 153 -18.41 -18.55 -14.71
C VAL A 153 -19.19 -17.85 -15.84
N ALA A 154 -18.78 -18.02 -17.10
CA ALA A 154 -19.50 -17.53 -18.26
C ALA A 154 -20.85 -18.25 -18.45
N GLU A 155 -20.88 -19.57 -18.36
CA GLU A 155 -22.11 -20.38 -18.41
C GLU A 155 -23.06 -20.05 -17.26
N LYS A 156 -22.53 -19.82 -16.04
CA LYS A 156 -23.34 -19.42 -14.88
C LYS A 156 -23.92 -18.00 -14.98
N LYS A 157 -23.34 -17.13 -15.83
CA LYS A 157 -23.80 -15.75 -16.06
C LYS A 157 -24.65 -15.58 -17.32
N HIS A 158 -24.42 -16.39 -18.35
CA HIS A 158 -25.06 -16.24 -19.67
C HIS A 158 -25.76 -17.51 -20.19
N GLY A 159 -25.48 -18.69 -19.62
CA GLY A 159 -25.99 -19.98 -20.12
C GLY A 159 -27.51 -20.09 -20.07
N GLU A 160 -28.15 -19.70 -18.96
CA GLU A 160 -29.61 -19.82 -18.83
C GLU A 160 -30.38 -18.85 -19.75
N ALA A 161 -29.79 -17.68 -20.07
CA ALA A 161 -30.38 -16.69 -20.97
C ALA A 161 -30.14 -16.98 -22.46
N ASP A 162 -29.05 -17.68 -22.80
CA ASP A 162 -28.70 -18.04 -24.17
C ASP A 162 -29.31 -19.38 -24.62
N LEU A 163 -29.48 -20.38 -23.72
CA LEU A 163 -30.18 -21.63 -24.05
C LEU A 163 -31.69 -21.45 -24.22
N ALA A 164 -32.28 -20.40 -23.62
CA ALA A 164 -33.72 -20.12 -23.70
C ALA A 164 -34.16 -19.41 -25.00
N ARG A 165 -33.29 -19.28 -26.02
CA ARG A 165 -33.60 -18.63 -27.30
C ARG A 165 -33.80 -19.66 -28.43
N PRO A 166 -35.02 -20.19 -28.63
CA PRO A 166 -35.28 -21.26 -29.60
C PRO A 166 -35.25 -20.87 -31.09
N ASN A 167 -35.09 -19.58 -31.45
CA ASN A 167 -35.26 -19.10 -32.84
C ASN A 167 -34.09 -18.22 -33.32
N GLN A 168 -32.85 -18.58 -32.99
CA GLN A 168 -31.70 -17.78 -33.41
C GLN A 168 -31.30 -18.11 -34.86
N THR A 169 -31.52 -17.17 -35.76
CA THR A 169 -31.06 -17.26 -37.16
C THR A 169 -29.54 -17.10 -37.23
N ASP A 170 -28.88 -17.77 -38.19
CA ASP A 170 -27.43 -17.65 -38.46
C ASP A 170 -27.00 -16.26 -38.95
N ILE A 171 -27.99 -15.40 -39.25
CA ILE A 171 -27.80 -14.03 -39.68
C ILE A 171 -27.42 -13.16 -38.46
N ILE A 172 -26.34 -12.40 -38.60
CA ILE A 172 -25.83 -11.50 -37.56
C ILE A 172 -26.74 -10.27 -37.44
N CYS A 173 -27.02 -9.84 -36.21
CA CYS A 173 -27.79 -8.63 -35.95
C CYS A 173 -27.07 -7.36 -36.50
N ARG A 174 -27.79 -6.53 -37.26
CA ARG A 174 -27.25 -5.27 -37.81
C ARG A 174 -26.76 -4.31 -36.73
N TYR A 175 -27.52 -4.16 -35.64
CA TYR A 175 -27.15 -3.29 -34.52
C TYR A 175 -25.93 -3.80 -33.76
N PHE A 176 -25.71 -5.11 -33.79
CA PHE A 176 -24.51 -5.72 -33.22
C PHE A 176 -23.27 -5.43 -34.07
N LEU A 177 -23.36 -5.53 -35.40
CA LEU A 177 -22.27 -5.12 -36.28
C LEU A 177 -21.90 -3.65 -36.09
N GLU A 178 -22.89 -2.77 -35.96
CA GLU A 178 -22.66 -1.33 -35.68
C GLU A 178 -22.01 -1.12 -34.30
N ALA A 179 -22.49 -1.79 -33.25
CA ALA A 179 -21.91 -1.69 -31.92
C ALA A 179 -20.46 -2.20 -31.87
N VAL A 180 -20.18 -3.28 -32.59
CA VAL A 180 -18.85 -3.87 -32.74
C VAL A 180 -17.92 -2.94 -33.53
N GLU A 181 -18.41 -2.36 -34.62
CA GLU A 181 -17.68 -1.34 -35.38
C GLU A 181 -17.43 -0.08 -34.56
N VAL A 182 -18.32 0.32 -33.65
CA VAL A 182 -18.13 1.49 -32.76
C VAL A 182 -17.37 1.10 -31.47
N SER A 183 -17.01 -0.17 -31.30
CA SER A 183 -16.34 -0.69 -30.09
C SER A 183 -17.15 -0.45 -28.79
N LYS A 184 -18.48 -0.38 -28.91
CA LYS A 184 -19.44 -0.23 -27.81
C LYS A 184 -20.11 -1.55 -27.41
N TYR A 185 -19.69 -2.66 -28.01
CA TYR A 185 -20.08 -4.00 -27.58
C TYR A 185 -19.37 -4.34 -26.26
N GLY A 186 -20.08 -4.88 -25.28
CA GLY A 186 -19.52 -5.17 -23.96
C GLY A 186 -20.57 -5.55 -22.92
N TRP A 187 -20.15 -5.64 -21.67
CA TRP A 187 -20.91 -6.18 -20.53
C TRP A 187 -22.31 -5.57 -20.32
N PHE A 188 -22.54 -4.34 -20.76
CA PHE A 188 -23.82 -3.65 -20.63
C PHE A 188 -24.47 -3.31 -21.98
N TRP A 189 -23.99 -3.91 -23.09
CA TRP A 189 -24.59 -3.68 -24.39
C TRP A 189 -25.81 -4.57 -24.58
N GLU A 190 -26.97 -3.93 -24.65
CA GLU A 190 -28.24 -4.57 -25.00
C GLU A 190 -28.60 -4.22 -26.44
N CYS A 191 -29.08 -5.20 -27.20
CA CYS A 191 -29.58 -4.94 -28.53
C CYS A 191 -30.80 -4.01 -28.45
N PRO A 192 -30.90 -2.97 -29.30
CA PRO A 192 -32.10 -2.15 -29.41
C PRO A 192 -33.38 -2.95 -29.74
N ASN A 193 -33.24 -4.15 -30.31
CA ASN A 193 -34.33 -5.11 -30.55
C ASN A 193 -34.69 -5.96 -29.32
N GLY A 194 -34.06 -5.68 -28.17
CA GLY A 194 -34.24 -6.36 -26.89
C GLY A 194 -33.66 -7.77 -26.83
N SER A 195 -33.98 -8.47 -25.75
CA SER A 195 -33.60 -9.88 -25.50
C SER A 195 -34.28 -10.89 -26.44
N LYS A 196 -35.25 -10.45 -27.25
CA LYS A 196 -35.98 -11.25 -28.25
C LYS A 196 -35.49 -11.02 -29.68
N CYS A 197 -34.26 -10.55 -29.86
CA CYS A 197 -33.69 -10.41 -31.19
C CYS A 197 -33.60 -11.80 -31.87
N ILE A 198 -34.13 -11.89 -33.09
CA ILE A 198 -34.14 -13.11 -33.92
C ILE A 198 -32.74 -13.39 -34.52
N TYR A 199 -31.88 -12.37 -34.54
CA TYR A 199 -30.56 -12.40 -35.15
C TYR A 199 -29.44 -12.63 -34.12
N ARG A 200 -28.35 -13.28 -34.55
CA ARG A 200 -27.23 -13.65 -33.68
C ARG A 200 -26.43 -12.42 -33.20
N HIS A 201 -26.18 -12.35 -31.88
CA HIS A 201 -25.33 -11.33 -31.22
C HIS A 201 -23.90 -11.83 -30.98
N ALA A 202 -23.32 -12.52 -31.96
CA ALA A 202 -21.96 -13.00 -31.92
C ALA A 202 -21.36 -12.97 -33.32
N LEU A 203 -20.09 -12.63 -33.44
CA LEU A 203 -19.39 -12.67 -34.71
C LEU A 203 -19.17 -14.14 -35.12
N PRO A 204 -19.34 -14.51 -36.40
CA PRO A 204 -18.93 -15.81 -36.90
C PRO A 204 -17.42 -16.03 -36.68
N PRO A 205 -17.00 -17.28 -36.46
CA PRO A 205 -15.59 -17.61 -36.32
C PRO A 205 -14.82 -17.19 -37.59
N GLY A 206 -13.79 -16.36 -37.43
CA GLY A 206 -12.95 -15.87 -38.53
C GLY A 206 -13.30 -14.49 -39.12
N PHE A 207 -14.34 -13.80 -38.64
CA PHE A 207 -14.65 -12.45 -39.12
C PHE A 207 -13.67 -11.40 -38.55
N GLN A 208 -12.80 -10.87 -39.41
CA GLN A 208 -11.88 -9.78 -39.06
C GLN A 208 -12.54 -8.40 -39.24
N LEU A 209 -12.59 -7.59 -38.18
CA LEU A 209 -13.10 -6.22 -38.22
C LEU A 209 -12.25 -5.33 -39.13
N LYS A 210 -12.91 -4.39 -39.82
CA LYS A 210 -12.25 -3.35 -40.62
C LYS A 210 -11.27 -2.49 -39.79
N LYS A 211 -11.56 -2.29 -38.50
CA LYS A 211 -10.69 -1.55 -37.58
C LYS A 211 -9.38 -2.28 -37.30
N ASP A 212 -9.42 -3.59 -37.16
CA ASP A 212 -8.24 -4.40 -36.84
C ASP A 212 -7.32 -4.53 -38.05
N LYS A 213 -7.87 -4.72 -39.25
CA LYS A 213 -7.10 -4.64 -40.52
C LYS A 213 -6.37 -3.29 -40.67
N LYS A 214 -7.05 -2.19 -40.37
CA LYS A 214 -6.45 -0.84 -40.42
C LYS A 214 -5.43 -0.60 -39.29
N LYS A 215 -5.50 -1.35 -38.20
CA LYS A 215 -4.53 -1.27 -37.10
C LYS A 215 -3.25 -2.01 -37.45
N GLU A 216 -3.36 -3.17 -38.12
CA GLU A 216 -2.23 -3.92 -38.67
C GLU A 216 -1.46 -3.08 -39.70
N GLU A 217 -2.15 -2.46 -40.67
CA GLU A 217 -1.52 -1.57 -41.68
C GLU A 217 -0.83 -0.33 -41.09
N LYS A 218 -1.20 0.09 -39.87
CA LYS A 218 -0.60 1.23 -39.17
C LYS A 218 0.47 0.83 -38.15
N ALA A 219 0.62 -0.46 -37.86
CA ALA A 219 1.63 -0.98 -36.96
C ALA A 219 3.01 -1.07 -37.65
N ASP A 220 3.04 -1.08 -38.98
CA ASP A 220 4.23 -0.91 -39.82
C ASP A 220 4.72 0.56 -39.81
N LYS A 221 4.80 1.14 -38.61
CA LYS A 221 5.58 2.35 -38.37
C LYS A 221 7.02 1.98 -38.67
N ILE A 222 7.50 2.49 -39.80
CA ILE A 222 8.89 2.57 -40.24
C ILE A 222 9.82 2.46 -39.03
N SER A 223 10.67 1.43 -39.01
CA SER A 223 11.56 1.20 -37.87
C SER A 223 12.52 2.37 -37.70
N LEU A 224 13.09 2.53 -36.51
CA LEU A 224 14.04 3.62 -36.25
C LEU A 224 15.24 3.54 -37.20
N GLU A 225 15.63 2.33 -37.59
CA GLU A 225 16.70 2.04 -38.54
C GLU A 225 16.35 2.58 -39.94
N ASP A 226 15.16 2.28 -40.46
CA ASP A 226 14.69 2.79 -41.75
C ASP A 226 14.59 4.32 -41.79
N LEU A 227 14.23 4.94 -40.65
CA LEU A 227 14.22 6.40 -40.51
C LEU A 227 15.64 6.97 -40.57
N ILE A 228 16.59 6.35 -39.86
CA ILE A 228 18.00 6.75 -39.85
C ILE A 228 18.63 6.60 -41.25
N GLU A 229 18.31 5.53 -41.98
CA GLU A 229 18.82 5.32 -43.33
C GLU A 229 18.28 6.35 -44.33
N LYS A 230 16.99 6.67 -44.25
CA LYS A 230 16.38 7.75 -45.05
C LYS A 230 17.01 9.11 -44.74
N GLU A 231 17.18 9.44 -43.46
CA GLU A 231 17.81 10.71 -43.07
C GLU A 231 19.28 10.75 -43.50
N ARG A 232 20.04 9.65 -43.39
CA ARG A 232 21.43 9.56 -43.86
C ARG A 232 21.55 9.72 -45.37
N ALA A 233 20.64 9.12 -46.13
CA ALA A 233 20.59 9.27 -47.59
C ALA A 233 20.20 10.70 -48.01
N ALA A 234 19.39 11.38 -47.19
CA ALA A 234 18.99 12.77 -47.42
C ALA A 234 20.08 13.81 -47.06
N LEU A 235 21.12 13.42 -46.32
CA LEU A 235 22.25 14.31 -46.03
C LEU A 235 23.10 14.52 -47.29
N GLY A 236 23.23 15.78 -47.73
CA GLY A 236 24.05 16.16 -48.88
C GLY A 236 25.56 16.08 -48.63
N VAL A 237 26.35 16.29 -49.69
CA VAL A 237 27.81 16.09 -49.72
C VAL A 237 28.61 17.05 -48.81
N ASN A 238 28.04 18.21 -48.46
CA ASN A 238 28.70 19.23 -47.63
C ASN A 238 28.47 19.00 -46.13
N LEU A 239 29.16 18.01 -45.54
CA LEU A 239 29.13 17.73 -44.11
C LEU A 239 30.27 18.44 -43.36
N THR A 240 29.95 19.12 -42.26
CA THR A 240 30.95 19.72 -41.37
C THR A 240 31.62 18.64 -40.53
N ARG A 241 32.96 18.57 -40.55
CA ARG A 241 33.72 17.67 -39.67
C ARG A 241 33.54 18.07 -38.20
N VAL A 242 33.34 17.08 -37.34
CA VAL A 242 33.16 17.31 -35.90
C VAL A 242 34.51 17.56 -35.24
N THR A 243 34.88 18.84 -35.16
CA THR A 243 36.02 19.34 -34.36
C THR A 243 35.52 19.98 -33.06
N LEU A 244 36.40 20.18 -32.07
CA LEU A 244 36.05 20.80 -30.80
C LEU A 244 35.41 22.18 -30.98
N GLU A 245 35.92 22.98 -31.91
CA GLU A 245 35.39 24.30 -32.24
C GLU A 245 33.96 24.21 -32.82
N SER A 246 33.74 23.29 -33.77
CA SER A 246 32.42 23.03 -34.36
C SER A 246 31.41 22.50 -33.34
N PHE A 247 31.87 21.73 -32.35
CA PHE A 247 31.04 21.20 -31.28
C PHE A 247 30.64 22.28 -30.29
N LEU A 248 31.55 23.19 -29.92
CA LEU A 248 31.23 24.31 -29.04
C LEU A 248 30.25 25.30 -29.69
N SER A 249 30.40 25.58 -30.99
CA SER A 249 29.46 26.42 -31.73
C SER A 249 28.08 25.75 -31.85
N TRP A 250 28.04 24.44 -32.12
CA TRP A 250 26.81 23.65 -32.09
C TRP A 250 26.15 23.62 -30.71
N LYS A 251 26.92 23.43 -29.63
CA LYS A 251 26.42 23.37 -28.25
C LYS A 251 25.83 24.71 -27.82
N LYS A 252 26.52 25.81 -28.13
CA LYS A 252 25.98 27.17 -27.93
C LYS A 252 24.68 27.35 -28.70
N ARG A 253 24.63 26.97 -29.98
CA ARG A 253 23.42 27.01 -30.80
C ARG A 253 22.28 26.20 -30.18
N LYS A 254 22.51 24.94 -29.78
CA LYS A 254 21.48 24.09 -29.15
C LYS A 254 20.96 24.63 -27.82
N LEU A 255 21.82 25.22 -26.99
CA LEU A 255 21.40 25.89 -25.76
C LEU A 255 20.51 27.10 -26.06
N THR A 256 20.87 27.92 -27.05
CA THR A 256 20.04 29.06 -27.45
C THR A 256 18.70 28.63 -28.05
N GLU A 257 18.68 27.59 -28.87
CA GLU A 257 17.44 27.04 -29.45
C GLU A 257 16.52 26.47 -28.38
N LYS A 258 17.06 25.74 -27.39
CA LYS A 258 16.27 25.25 -26.25
C LYS A 258 15.67 26.41 -25.43
N ALA A 259 16.44 27.46 -25.18
CA ALA A 259 15.96 28.64 -24.45
C ALA A 259 14.89 29.40 -25.25
N LYS A 260 15.03 29.53 -26.58
CA LYS A 260 14.01 30.13 -27.45
C LYS A 260 12.74 29.30 -27.48
N ASN A 261 12.83 27.98 -27.64
CA ASN A 261 11.65 27.10 -27.64
C ASN A 261 10.92 27.13 -26.30
N ALA A 262 11.64 27.17 -25.18
CA ALA A 262 11.03 27.34 -23.86
C ALA A 262 10.27 28.68 -23.74
N LYS A 263 10.84 29.78 -24.26
CA LYS A 263 10.14 31.08 -24.30
C LYS A 263 8.91 31.05 -25.21
N ILE A 264 9.01 30.42 -26.38
CA ILE A 264 7.88 30.26 -27.30
C ILE A 264 6.76 29.44 -26.65
N GLU A 265 7.09 28.35 -25.94
CA GLU A 265 6.10 27.56 -25.20
C GLU A 265 5.49 28.33 -24.03
N GLU A 266 6.28 29.11 -23.30
CA GLU A 266 5.78 29.98 -22.23
C GLU A 266 4.86 31.07 -22.77
N ASP A 267 5.22 31.71 -23.88
CA ASP A 267 4.41 32.72 -24.54
C ASP A 267 3.12 32.12 -25.13
N LYS A 268 3.18 30.92 -25.73
CA LYS A 268 1.99 30.18 -26.17
C LYS A 268 1.08 29.86 -24.99
N LYS A 269 1.63 29.34 -23.89
CA LYS A 269 0.86 29.04 -22.67
C LYS A 269 0.26 30.30 -22.06
N ARG A 270 0.98 31.42 -22.07
CA ARG A 270 0.49 32.73 -21.64
C ARG A 270 -0.62 33.24 -22.55
N GLN A 271 -0.51 33.06 -23.86
CA GLN A 271 -1.55 33.43 -24.83
C GLN A 271 -2.79 32.54 -24.69
N GLU A 272 -2.64 31.24 -24.49
CA GLU A 272 -3.74 30.30 -24.21
C GLU A 272 -4.46 30.63 -22.91
N PHE A 273 -3.71 30.99 -21.87
CA PHE A 273 -4.26 31.48 -20.60
C PHE A 273 -5.02 32.80 -20.79
N LYS A 274 -4.46 33.76 -21.54
CA LYS A 274 -5.11 35.04 -21.86
C LYS A 274 -6.36 34.85 -22.74
N ALA A 275 -6.38 33.84 -23.61
CA ALA A 275 -7.52 33.48 -24.44
C ALA A 275 -8.61 32.69 -23.67
N GLY A 276 -8.49 32.55 -22.34
CA GLY A 276 -9.51 31.92 -21.50
C GLY A 276 -9.64 30.42 -21.67
N ARG A 277 -8.65 29.76 -22.29
CA ARG A 277 -8.68 28.32 -22.61
C ARG A 277 -8.18 27.41 -21.48
N GLN A 278 -8.08 27.93 -20.26
CA GLN A 278 -7.67 27.17 -19.08
C GLN A 278 -8.82 27.06 -18.07
N VAL A 279 -9.65 26.02 -18.25
CA VAL A 279 -10.56 25.52 -17.23
C VAL A 279 -9.76 24.60 -16.31
N GLY A 280 -9.53 25.00 -15.05
CA GLY A 280 -9.25 24.04 -13.97
C GLY A 280 -7.86 24.01 -13.32
N VAL A 281 -7.09 25.10 -13.27
CA VAL A 281 -6.00 25.20 -12.29
C VAL A 281 -6.42 26.19 -11.20
N SER A 282 -6.76 25.64 -10.03
CA SER A 282 -7.08 26.39 -8.82
C SER A 282 -5.85 27.16 -8.34
N THR A 283 -5.73 28.42 -8.73
CA THR A 283 -4.76 29.34 -8.13
C THR A 283 -5.38 30.10 -6.98
N SER A 284 -5.02 29.72 -5.75
CA SER A 284 -4.97 30.62 -4.61
C SER A 284 -4.02 31.76 -4.93
N PHE A 285 -4.58 32.90 -5.33
CA PHE A 285 -3.84 34.10 -5.73
C PHE A 285 -3.48 34.90 -4.48
N SER A 286 -2.32 34.63 -3.89
CA SER A 286 -1.73 35.47 -2.85
C SER A 286 -1.31 36.80 -3.47
N LYS A 287 -2.04 37.86 -3.11
CA LYS A 287 -1.85 39.24 -3.53
C LYS A 287 -0.47 39.75 -3.09
N VAL A 288 0.54 39.70 -3.97
CA VAL A 288 1.78 40.47 -3.80
C VAL A 288 1.45 41.92 -4.14
N LYS A 289 1.46 42.78 -3.12
CA LYS A 289 1.26 44.23 -3.24
C LYS A 289 2.49 44.83 -3.95
N SER A 290 2.29 45.39 -5.14
CA SER A 290 3.23 46.35 -5.74
C SER A 290 3.22 47.63 -4.91
N SER A 291 4.31 47.89 -4.19
CA SER A 291 4.65 49.24 -3.76
C SER A 291 5.50 49.87 -4.86
N ALA A 292 4.94 50.88 -5.50
CA ALA A 292 5.65 51.74 -6.44
C ALA A 292 6.74 52.50 -5.68
N VAL A 293 8.00 52.27 -6.05
CA VAL A 293 9.11 53.16 -5.70
C VAL A 293 9.40 53.97 -6.97
N ILE A 294 8.88 55.20 -6.96
CA ILE A 294 9.26 56.27 -7.88
C ILE A 294 10.68 56.67 -7.49
N VAL A 295 11.67 56.37 -8.33
CA VAL A 295 12.99 57.00 -8.25
C VAL A 295 13.15 57.93 -9.43
N LEU A 296 13.41 59.19 -9.09
CA LEU A 296 13.61 60.35 -9.95
C LEU A 296 14.58 60.06 -11.10
N GLN A 297 14.17 60.47 -12.30
CA GLN A 297 15.05 60.69 -13.44
C GLN A 297 15.41 62.18 -13.48
N VAL A 298 16.56 62.54 -12.91
CA VAL A 298 17.26 63.79 -13.22
C VAL A 298 18.43 63.40 -14.11
N SER A 299 18.34 63.70 -15.40
CA SER A 299 19.52 63.90 -16.24
C SER A 299 19.15 64.81 -17.40
N LEU A 300 19.93 65.88 -17.44
CA LEU A 300 19.80 67.07 -18.26
C LEU A 300 19.92 66.77 -19.76
N SER A 301 19.08 67.44 -20.53
CA SER A 301 19.36 67.77 -21.93
C SER A 301 20.18 69.08 -21.96
N LYS A 302 21.40 69.03 -22.49
CA LYS A 302 22.14 70.13 -23.17
C LYS A 302 23.58 69.69 -23.48
N ASN A 303 23.77 69.07 -24.64
CA ASN A 303 24.62 69.51 -25.76
C ASN A 303 24.68 68.42 -26.83
#